data_AF-A0A8H5K1H2-F1
#
_entry.id   AF-A0A8H5K1H2-F1
#
_cell.length_a   1.000
_cell.length_b   1.000
_cell.length_c   1.000
_cell.angle_alpha   90.00
_cell.angle_beta   90.00
_cell.angle_gamma   90.00
#
_symmetry.space_group_name_H-M   'P 1'
#
loop_
_entity.id
_entity.type
_entity.pdbx_description
1 polymer ?
#
loop_
_entity_poly.entity_id
_entity_poly.type
_entity_poly.pdbx_seq_one_letter_code
_entity_poly.pdbx_strand_id
1 'polypeptide(L)'
;MNRLRYPKAELAWSEEEFLNPPAEYRGAPLWCWNTKLERNRLLRQIDQLAEMGMGGFHIHSRVGLDAPYMGEEFMGHVKVSVEAAKAKGLLACMYNEDRWPSGAAGGLVVADNPGYKAVHPPLTKRKYGSFNLPP
;
A
#
# COMPACT_ATOMS: atom_id res chain seq x y z
N MET A 1 19.02 -6.51 -18.55
CA MET A 1 17.92 -5.57 -18.22
C MET A 1 17.55 -5.75 -16.75
N ASN A 2 17.67 -4.72 -15.91
CA ASN A 2 17.28 -4.81 -14.50
C ASN A 2 15.74 -4.82 -14.43
N ARG A 3 15.14 -5.94 -14.00
CA ARG A 3 13.68 -6.09 -13.89
C ARG A 3 13.03 -5.14 -12.87
N LEU A 4 13.84 -4.49 -12.03
CA LEU A 4 13.40 -3.49 -11.05
C LEU A 4 13.35 -2.06 -11.62
N ARG A 5 13.82 -1.84 -12.85
CA ARG A 5 13.71 -0.54 -13.54
C ARG A 5 12.46 -0.54 -14.43
N TYR A 6 11.83 0.62 -14.54
CA TYR A 6 10.78 0.83 -15.53
C TYR A 6 11.35 0.56 -16.94
N PRO A 7 10.62 -0.15 -17.83
CA PRO A 7 11.13 -0.50 -19.16
C PRO A 7 11.62 0.70 -19.97
N LYS A 8 11.01 1.88 -19.78
CA LYS A 8 11.36 3.12 -20.46
C LYS A 8 12.51 3.91 -19.82
N ALA A 9 13.01 3.49 -18.66
CA ALA A 9 14.09 4.21 -17.97
C ALA A 9 15.42 4.21 -18.73
N GLU A 10 15.59 3.31 -19.71
CA GLU A 10 16.77 3.22 -20.57
C GLU A 10 16.59 3.99 -21.91
N LEU A 11 15.41 4.56 -22.15
CA LEU A 11 15.13 5.36 -23.34
C LEU A 11 15.51 6.83 -23.09
N ALA A 12 15.97 7.52 -24.13
CA ALA A 12 16.12 8.97 -24.07
C ALA A 12 14.74 9.64 -23.94
N TRP A 13 14.65 10.66 -23.08
CA TRP A 13 13.42 11.44 -22.91
C TRP A 13 13.23 12.42 -24.07
N SER A 14 11.99 12.78 -24.35
CA SER A 14 11.61 13.82 -25.31
C SER A 14 11.17 15.11 -24.62
N GLU A 15 11.36 16.26 -25.27
CA GLU A 15 10.91 17.56 -24.75
C GLU A 15 9.40 17.58 -24.48
N GLU A 16 8.61 16.90 -25.33
CA GLU A 16 7.17 16.72 -25.14
C GLU A 16 6.84 15.95 -23.86
N GLU A 17 7.50 14.82 -23.60
CA GLU A 17 7.32 14.05 -22.35
C GLU A 17 7.83 14.83 -21.13
N PHE A 18 8.86 15.66 -21.28
CA PHE A 18 9.34 16.48 -20.17
C PHE A 18 8.33 17.56 -19.78
N LEU A 19 7.71 18.22 -20.76
CA LEU A 19 6.67 19.22 -20.53
C LEU A 19 5.36 18.59 -20.04
N ASN A 20 5.02 17.39 -20.52
CA ASN A 20 3.80 16.67 -20.19
C ASN A 20 4.11 15.22 -19.78
N PRO A 21 4.67 14.98 -18.58
CA PRO A 21 5.09 13.65 -18.19
C PRO A 21 3.91 12.68 -18.15
N PRO A 22 4.04 11.44 -18.65
CA PRO A 22 3.05 10.39 -18.43
C PRO A 22 2.91 10.03 -16.95
N ALA A 23 1.83 9.33 -16.61
CA ALA A 23 1.49 8.93 -15.24
C ALA A 23 2.62 8.22 -14.48
N GLU A 24 3.43 7.43 -15.18
CA GLU A 24 4.59 6.71 -14.63
C GLU A 24 5.69 7.61 -14.03
N TYR A 25 5.76 8.88 -14.41
CA TYR A 25 6.73 9.85 -13.89
C TYR A 25 6.11 10.90 -12.96
N ARG A 26 4.80 10.79 -12.67
CA ARG A 26 4.08 11.71 -11.78
C ARG A 26 3.98 11.15 -10.37
N GLY A 27 3.69 12.02 -9.41
CA GLY A 27 3.49 11.63 -8.01
C GLY A 27 2.34 10.63 -7.84
N ALA A 28 2.53 9.65 -6.96
CA ALA A 28 1.52 8.67 -6.58
C ALA A 28 1.47 8.55 -5.05
N PRO A 29 0.73 9.43 -4.35
CA PRO A 29 0.75 9.49 -2.89
C PRO A 29 0.13 8.24 -2.24
N LEU A 30 0.48 8.01 -0.97
CA LEU A 30 -0.27 7.09 -0.12
C LEU A 30 -1.67 7.68 0.13
N TRP A 31 -2.69 6.95 -0.32
CA TRP A 31 -4.08 7.28 -0.11
C TRP A 31 -4.60 6.52 1.11
N CYS A 32 -4.67 7.24 2.22
CA CYS A 32 -5.00 6.70 3.53
C CYS A 32 -6.49 6.36 3.61
N TRP A 33 -6.80 5.06 3.64
CA TRP A 33 -8.13 4.54 3.91
C TRP A 33 -8.29 4.32 5.40
N ASN A 34 -9.15 5.15 5.99
CA ASN A 34 -9.57 5.10 7.37
C ASN A 34 -11.07 5.42 7.44
N THR A 35 -11.68 5.14 8.58
CA THR A 35 -13.13 5.25 8.83
C THR A 35 -13.94 4.37 7.86
N LYS A 36 -15.25 4.59 7.81
CA LYS A 36 -16.11 3.95 6.84
C LYS A 36 -15.74 4.39 5.42
N LEU A 37 -15.62 3.41 4.54
CA LEU A 37 -15.37 3.64 3.13
C LEU A 37 -16.70 3.85 2.42
N GLU A 38 -16.75 4.90 1.59
CA GLU A 38 -17.95 5.23 0.82
C GLU A 38 -17.57 5.38 -0.63
N ARG A 39 -18.22 4.58 -1.50
CA ARG A 39 -17.93 4.53 -2.94
C ARG A 39 -17.86 5.92 -3.57
N ASN A 40 -18.84 6.78 -3.32
CA ASN A 40 -18.91 8.11 -3.92
C ASN A 40 -17.77 9.02 -3.44
N ARG A 41 -17.37 8.89 -2.17
CA ARG A 41 -16.22 9.63 -1.62
C ARG A 41 -14.92 9.18 -2.27
N LEU A 42 -14.75 7.88 -2.44
CA LEU A 42 -13.57 7.30 -3.08
C LEU A 42 -13.42 7.78 -4.53
N LEU A 43 -14.49 7.70 -5.31
CA LEU A 43 -14.51 8.17 -6.70
C LEU A 43 -14.16 9.66 -6.80
N ARG A 44 -14.78 10.49 -5.95
CA ARG A 44 -14.48 11.93 -5.90
C ARG A 44 -13.01 12.21 -5.55
N GLN A 45 -12.43 11.45 -4.63
CA GLN A 45 -11.01 11.61 -4.28
C GLN A 45 -10.09 11.22 -5.44
N ILE A 46 -10.45 10.20 -6.22
CA ILE A 46 -9.72 9.83 -7.45
C ILE A 46 -9.84 10.92 -8.51
N ASP A 47 -11.02 11.54 -8.67
CA ASP A 47 -11.19 12.71 -9.55
C ASP A 47 -10.25 13.85 -9.14
N GLN A 48 -10.20 14.17 -7.84
CA GLN A 48 -9.32 15.21 -7.30
C GLN A 48 -7.84 14.89 -7.53
N LEU A 49 -7.42 13.63 -7.35
CA LEU A 49 -6.04 13.22 -7.65
C LEU A 49 -5.69 13.42 -9.13
N ALA A 50 -6.61 13.10 -10.04
CA ALA A 50 -6.43 13.37 -11.47
C ALA A 50 -6.32 14.87 -11.77
N GLU A 51 -7.21 15.69 -11.20
CA GLU A 51 -7.24 17.14 -11.36
C GLU A 51 -5.96 17.81 -10.85
N MET A 52 -5.41 17.32 -9.74
CA MET A 52 -4.12 17.77 -9.20
C MET A 52 -2.90 17.34 -10.06
N GLY A 53 -3.11 16.55 -11.11
CA GLY A 53 -2.03 16.07 -11.97
C GLY A 53 -1.22 14.92 -11.36
N MET A 54 -1.79 14.13 -10.44
CA MET A 54 -1.13 12.93 -9.93
C MET A 54 -1.07 11.84 -11.00
N GLY A 55 -0.05 10.99 -10.94
CA GLY A 55 0.08 9.81 -11.82
C GLY A 55 -0.70 8.61 -11.33
N GLY A 56 -1.11 8.62 -10.08
CA GLY A 56 -1.73 7.47 -9.46
C GLY A 56 -1.86 7.64 -7.96
N PHE A 57 -2.03 6.52 -7.28
CA PHE A 57 -2.12 6.46 -5.83
C PHE A 57 -1.78 5.06 -5.31
N HIS A 58 -1.42 4.99 -4.04
CA HIS A 58 -1.21 3.76 -3.30
C HIS A 58 -2.30 3.63 -2.25
N ILE A 59 -3.26 2.71 -2.45
CA ILE A 59 -4.29 2.40 -1.47
C ILE A 59 -3.61 1.86 -0.21
N HIS A 60 -3.81 2.53 0.93
CA HIS A 60 -3.15 2.20 2.18
C HIS A 60 -4.13 2.22 3.35
N SER A 61 -4.38 1.08 3.98
CA SER A 61 -5.22 1.03 5.18
C SER A 61 -4.50 1.70 6.36
N ARG A 62 -5.27 2.42 7.17
CA ARG A 62 -4.78 3.15 8.34
C ARG A 62 -5.64 2.88 9.55
N VAL A 63 -5.12 3.30 10.70
CA VAL A 63 -5.82 3.20 12.00
C VAL A 63 -7.21 3.83 11.88
N GLY A 64 -8.21 3.12 12.40
CA GLY A 64 -9.61 3.53 12.36
C GLY A 64 -10.36 3.13 11.09
N LEU A 65 -9.80 2.27 10.22
CA LEU A 65 -10.55 1.63 9.14
C LEU A 65 -11.77 0.89 9.70
N ASP A 66 -12.95 1.21 9.17
CA ASP A 66 -14.24 0.62 9.56
C ASP A 66 -14.70 -0.37 8.49
N ALA A 67 -13.81 -1.28 8.12
CA ALA A 67 -14.04 -2.40 7.21
C ALA A 67 -12.96 -3.47 7.48
N PRO A 68 -13.29 -4.77 7.39
CA PRO A 68 -12.29 -5.82 7.50
C PRO A 68 -11.22 -5.69 6.42
N TYR A 69 -9.95 -5.60 6.81
CA TYR A 69 -8.82 -5.58 5.90
C TYR A 69 -8.83 -6.83 5.00
N MET A 70 -8.67 -6.65 3.68
CA MET A 70 -8.79 -7.71 2.67
C MET A 70 -10.13 -8.47 2.64
N GLY A 71 -11.14 -8.01 3.38
CA GLY A 71 -12.50 -8.56 3.31
C GLY A 71 -13.23 -8.16 2.03
N GLU A 72 -14.42 -8.71 1.84
CA GLU A 72 -15.24 -8.49 0.64
C GLU A 72 -15.52 -7.00 0.37
N GLU A 73 -15.92 -6.25 1.40
CA GLU A 73 -16.18 -4.80 1.30
C GLU A 73 -14.93 -4.02 0.87
N PHE A 74 -13.78 -4.28 1.52
CA PHE A 74 -12.52 -3.64 1.19
C PHE A 74 -12.11 -3.93 -0.25
N MET A 75 -12.16 -5.20 -0.67
CA MET A 75 -11.80 -5.62 -2.02
C MET A 75 -12.78 -5.09 -3.08
N GLY A 76 -14.05 -4.94 -2.72
CA GLY A 76 -15.04 -4.24 -3.55
C GLY A 76 -14.66 -2.79 -3.82
N HIS A 77 -14.21 -2.06 -2.79
CA HIS A 77 -13.70 -0.70 -2.95
C HIS A 77 -12.41 -0.63 -3.74
N VAL A 78 -11.49 -1.60 -3.56
CA VAL A 78 -10.26 -1.69 -4.35
C VAL A 78 -10.61 -1.83 -5.84
N LYS A 79 -11.52 -2.76 -6.18
CA LYS A 79 -11.95 -2.99 -7.57
C LYS A 79 -12.50 -1.72 -8.21
N VAL A 80 -13.42 -1.03 -7.53
CA VAL A 80 -14.00 0.23 -8.04
C VAL A 80 -12.91 1.30 -8.22
N SER A 81 -11.95 1.39 -7.31
CA SER A 81 -10.86 2.36 -7.38
C SER A 81 -9.93 2.08 -8.56
N VAL A 82 -9.63 0.81 -8.82
CA VAL A 82 -8.82 0.37 -9.97
C VAL A 82 -9.53 0.68 -11.29
N GLU A 83 -10.84 0.38 -11.39
CA GLU A 83 -11.65 0.68 -12.57
C GLU A 83 -11.68 2.19 -12.86
N ALA A 84 -11.87 3.01 -11.82
CA ALA A 84 -11.87 4.47 -11.93
C ALA A 84 -10.48 5.04 -12.33
N ALA A 85 -9.40 4.51 -11.74
CA ALA A 85 -8.04 4.90 -12.11
C ALA A 85 -7.75 4.58 -13.58
N LYS A 86 -8.09 3.38 -14.03
CA LYS A 86 -7.91 2.95 -15.41
C LYS A 86 -8.64 3.86 -16.40
N ALA A 87 -9.88 4.23 -16.10
CA ALA A 87 -10.66 5.14 -16.96
C ALA A 87 -10.03 6.54 -17.09
N LYS A 88 -9.15 6.92 -16.17
CA LYS A 88 -8.49 8.24 -16.12
C LYS A 88 -7.02 8.20 -16.51
N GLY A 89 -6.50 7.03 -16.88
CA GLY A 89 -5.06 6.86 -17.14
C GLY A 89 -4.18 6.99 -15.89
N LEU A 90 -4.75 6.79 -14.70
CA LEU A 90 -4.01 6.75 -13.43
C LEU A 90 -3.52 5.34 -13.11
N LEU A 91 -2.40 5.26 -12.39
CA LEU A 91 -1.88 4.02 -11.82
C LEU A 91 -2.49 3.78 -10.44
N ALA A 92 -3.06 2.59 -10.23
CA ALA A 92 -3.57 2.16 -8.95
C ALA A 92 -2.66 1.08 -8.34
N CYS A 93 -2.01 1.41 -7.23
CA CYS A 93 -1.22 0.50 -6.44
C CYS A 93 -1.93 0.18 -5.13
N MET A 94 -1.63 -0.97 -4.52
CA MET A 94 -2.14 -1.34 -3.20
C MET A 94 -0.99 -1.70 -2.29
N TYR A 95 -1.00 -1.13 -1.08
CA TYR A 95 -0.12 -1.56 -0.01
C TYR A 95 -0.71 -2.83 0.63
N ASN A 96 -0.06 -3.97 0.40
CA ASN A 96 -0.54 -5.30 0.80
C ASN A 96 -0.29 -5.63 2.28
N GLU A 97 -0.27 -4.60 3.14
CA GLU A 97 -0.16 -4.74 4.59
C GLU A 97 -1.22 -3.88 5.28
N ASP A 98 -1.75 -4.35 6.42
CA ASP A 98 -2.62 -3.51 7.23
C ASP A 98 -1.77 -2.55 8.05
N ARG A 99 -1.77 -1.27 7.66
CA ARG A 99 -0.93 -0.22 8.24
C ARG A 99 0.56 -0.48 7.94
N TRP A 100 1.33 -0.99 8.91
CA TRP A 100 2.79 -1.20 8.87
C TRP A 100 3.20 -1.94 10.17
N PRO A 101 4.36 -2.64 10.21
CA PRO A 101 5.32 -2.94 9.13
C PRO A 101 4.87 -4.10 8.22
N SER A 102 5.47 -4.20 7.03
CA SER A 102 5.17 -5.23 6.03
C SER A 102 5.57 -6.64 6.46
N GLY A 103 4.75 -7.62 6.12
CA GLY A 103 5.03 -9.07 6.21
C GLY A 103 3.97 -9.87 6.97
N ALA A 104 3.09 -9.21 7.71
CA ALA A 104 2.07 -9.87 8.52
C ALA A 104 0.67 -9.82 7.88
N ALA A 105 0.42 -8.87 6.96
CA ALA A 105 -0.89 -8.57 6.39
C ALA A 105 -1.98 -8.38 7.45
N GLY A 106 -1.74 -7.54 8.47
CA GLY A 106 -2.63 -7.35 9.61
C GLY A 106 -2.69 -8.55 10.55
N GLY A 107 -1.72 -9.48 10.44
CA GLY A 107 -1.66 -10.73 11.20
C GLY A 107 -2.23 -11.94 10.46
N LEU A 108 -2.86 -11.75 9.30
CA LEU A 108 -3.45 -12.84 8.50
C LEU A 108 -2.40 -13.89 8.11
N VAL A 109 -1.19 -13.45 7.70
CA VAL A 109 -0.11 -14.37 7.32
C VAL A 109 0.29 -15.26 8.48
N VAL A 110 0.42 -14.69 9.68
CA VAL A 110 0.89 -15.40 10.88
C VAL A 110 -0.22 -16.28 11.47
N ALA A 111 -1.50 -15.89 11.32
CA ALA A 111 -2.63 -16.71 11.73
C ALA A 111 -2.64 -18.05 10.98
N ASP A 112 -2.43 -18.03 9.67
CA ASP A 112 -2.37 -19.25 8.84
C ASP A 112 -1.01 -19.94 8.91
N ASN A 113 0.06 -19.20 9.23
CA ASN A 113 1.44 -19.71 9.29
C ASN A 113 2.13 -19.26 10.58
N PRO A 114 1.84 -19.89 11.74
CA PRO A 114 2.40 -19.47 13.03
C PRO A 114 3.94 -19.46 13.06
N GLY A 115 4.60 -20.27 12.23
CA GLY A 115 6.06 -20.32 12.09
C GLY A 115 6.69 -19.08 11.45
N TYR A 116 5.91 -18.23 10.76
CA TYR A 116 6.38 -16.97 10.18
C TYR A 116 6.31 -15.79 11.15
N LYS A 117 5.85 -16.02 12.38
CA LYS A 117 5.86 -15.00 13.42
C LYS A 117 7.28 -14.46 13.61
N ALA A 118 7.41 -13.13 13.63
CA ALA A 118 8.67 -12.49 13.96
C ALA A 118 9.18 -12.97 15.32
N VAL A 119 10.41 -13.48 15.35
CA VAL A 119 11.11 -13.88 16.56
C VAL A 119 12.28 -12.93 16.78
N HIS A 120 12.40 -12.44 18.01
CA HIS A 120 13.53 -11.62 18.42
C HIS A 120 14.38 -12.45 19.36
N PRO A 121 15.62 -12.82 18.99
CA PRO A 121 16.51 -13.48 19.92
C PRO A 121 16.82 -12.52 21.08
N PRO A 122 16.55 -12.89 22.33
CA PRO A 122 16.89 -12.04 23.46
C PRO A 122 18.41 -11.99 23.62
N LEU A 123 18.99 -10.78 23.55
CA LEU A 123 20.38 -10.58 23.90
C LEU A 123 20.48 -10.32 25.40
N THR A 124 21.11 -11.23 26.13
CA THR A 124 21.27 -11.13 27.58
C THR A 124 22.65 -11.62 28.01
N LYS A 125 23.20 -11.02 29.08
CA LYS A 125 24.44 -11.48 29.73
C LYS A 125 24.19 -12.69 30.64
N ARG A 126 22.93 -13.02 30.93
CA ARG A 126 22.54 -14.11 31.83
C ARG A 126 21.97 -15.26 30.99
N LYS A 127 22.35 -16.49 31.33
CA LYS A 127 21.83 -17.68 30.64
C LYS A 127 20.30 -17.73 30.80
N TYR A 128 19.59 -18.08 29.73
CA TYR A 128 18.14 -18.27 29.79
C TYR A 128 17.77 -19.26 30.89
N GLY A 129 16.80 -18.92 31.73
CA GLY A 129 16.37 -19.73 32.88
C GLY A 129 17.29 -19.66 34.11
N SER A 130 18.37 -18.87 34.10
CA SER A 130 19.32 -18.79 35.23
C SER A 130 19.03 -17.65 36.23
N PHE A 131 17.88 -17.00 36.14
CA PHE A 131 17.49 -15.92 37.04
C PHE A 131 15.98 -15.92 37.25
N ASN A 132 15.55 -15.61 38.48
CA ASN A 132 14.14 -15.43 38.80
C ASN A 132 13.70 -14.07 38.25
N LEU A 133 12.66 -14.05 37.42
CA LEU A 133 11.97 -12.81 37.09
C LEU A 133 11.27 -12.31 38.37
N PRO A 134 11.30 -10.99 38.65
CA PRO A 134 10.43 -10.44 39.68
C PRO A 134 8.96 -10.76 39.34
N PRO A 135 8.09 -10.89 40.35
CA PRO A 135 6.67 -11.12 40.15
C PRO A 135 6.00 -10.04 39.30
#